data_AF-A0A846QU98-F1
#
_entry.id   AF-A0A846QU98-F1
#
_cell.length_a   1.000
_cell.length_b   1.000
_cell.length_c   1.000
_cell.angle_alpha   90.00
_cell.angle_beta   90.00
_cell.angle_gamma   90.00
#
_symmetry.space_group_name_H-M   'P 1'
#
loop_
_entity.id
_entity.type
_entity.pdbx_description
1 polymer ?
#
loop_
_entity_poly.entity_id
_entity_poly.type
_entity_poly.pdbx_seq_one_letter_code
_entity_poly.pdbx_strand_id
1 'polypeptide(L)'
;MTVEAFKKNCVDLKPDVFVQKFLIEDETFFFKEIKSGKEFDFKKDIASILGVHIRDIVIVGSGKFGFSLKPDDASEGLYLFKEFDYNNKKESSAKKSDLDIAIVSSYLFDKELLNLYNHTGFYKNTWDNRNSFGKYALKGKLAIRFLPLEFRLTKEILEVQEKYQKEYGREVNLEIYKSWYFFETYHQQNIKNIQVNLLR
;
A
#
# COMPACT_ATOMS: atom_id res chain seq x y z
N MET A 1 -8.21 -5.42 14.62
CA MET A 1 -7.86 -6.81 15.03
C MET A 1 -6.67 -6.72 15.99
N THR A 2 -6.58 -7.54 17.05
CA THR A 2 -5.39 -7.59 17.91
C THR A 2 -4.27 -8.42 17.29
N VAL A 3 -3.03 -8.26 17.75
CA VAL A 3 -1.88 -9.04 17.24
C VAL A 3 -2.06 -10.53 17.51
N GLU A 4 -2.60 -10.91 18.67
CA GLU A 4 -2.86 -12.32 19.03
C GLU A 4 -3.91 -12.93 18.11
N ALA A 5 -5.01 -12.20 17.86
CA ALA A 5 -6.05 -12.64 16.93
C ALA A 5 -5.50 -12.75 15.50
N PHE A 6 -4.64 -11.81 15.08
CA PHE A 6 -3.95 -11.87 13.79
C PHE A 6 -3.09 -13.12 13.65
N LYS A 7 -2.21 -13.37 14.64
CA LYS A 7 -1.32 -14.55 14.64
C LYS A 7 -2.13 -15.84 14.57
N LYS A 8 -3.20 -15.94 15.37
CA LYS A 8 -4.11 -17.09 15.35
C LYS A 8 -4.76 -17.28 13.98
N ASN A 9 -5.35 -16.22 13.42
CA ASN A 9 -5.97 -16.26 12.09
C ASN A 9 -4.97 -16.61 10.98
N CYS A 10 -3.73 -16.14 11.09
CA CYS A 10 -2.66 -16.54 10.18
C CYS A 10 -2.42 -18.06 10.26
N VAL A 11 -2.36 -18.66 11.44
CA VAL A 11 -2.15 -20.12 11.57
C VAL A 11 -3.37 -20.92 11.09
N ASP A 12 -4.57 -20.47 11.42
CA ASP A 12 -5.80 -21.24 11.22
C ASP A 12 -6.35 -21.16 9.79
N LEU A 13 -6.00 -20.12 9.02
CA LEU A 13 -6.58 -19.87 7.70
C LEU A 13 -5.57 -20.02 6.57
N LYS A 14 -6.09 -20.36 5.39
CA LYS A 14 -5.31 -20.26 4.15
C LYS A 14 -5.01 -18.78 3.84
N PRO A 15 -3.83 -18.46 3.27
CA PRO A 15 -3.45 -17.08 2.96
C PRO A 15 -4.45 -16.32 2.08
N ASP A 16 -5.10 -16.98 1.13
CA ASP A 16 -6.11 -16.39 0.26
C ASP A 16 -7.35 -15.93 1.05
N VAL A 17 -7.88 -16.80 1.91
CA VAL A 17 -9.00 -16.50 2.80
C VAL A 17 -8.65 -15.35 3.74
N PHE A 18 -7.43 -15.36 4.30
CA PHE A 18 -6.97 -14.29 5.17
C PHE A 18 -6.96 -12.94 4.44
N VAL A 19 -6.35 -12.89 3.25
CA VAL A 19 -6.24 -11.67 2.45
C VAL A 19 -7.63 -11.14 2.09
N GLN A 20 -8.51 -11.97 1.55
CA GLN A 20 -9.84 -11.53 1.14
C GLN A 20 -10.64 -11.03 2.34
N LYS A 21 -10.70 -11.82 3.42
CA LYS A 21 -11.49 -11.47 4.60
C LYS A 21 -10.95 -10.25 5.35
N PHE A 22 -9.66 -10.26 5.68
CA PHE A 22 -9.11 -9.30 6.65
C PHE A 22 -8.33 -8.14 6.02
N LEU A 23 -7.73 -8.33 4.84
CA LEU A 23 -7.05 -7.22 4.15
C LEU A 23 -8.03 -6.42 3.28
N ILE A 24 -8.91 -7.10 2.54
CA ILE A 24 -9.81 -6.45 1.57
C ILE A 24 -11.11 -6.01 2.23
N GLU A 25 -11.86 -6.93 2.86
CA GLU A 25 -13.24 -6.66 3.31
C GLU A 25 -13.35 -5.95 4.66
N ASP A 26 -12.52 -6.29 5.65
CA ASP A 26 -12.62 -5.72 7.00
C ASP A 26 -12.48 -4.19 7.03
N GLU A 27 -12.94 -3.55 8.10
CA GLU A 27 -12.71 -2.11 8.31
C GLU A 27 -11.22 -1.79 8.49
N THR A 28 -10.81 -0.61 8.02
CA THR A 28 -9.44 -0.14 8.19
C THR A 28 -9.24 0.40 9.61
N PHE A 29 -8.24 -0.13 10.34
CA PHE A 29 -7.91 0.32 11.70
C PHE A 29 -7.83 1.85 11.82
N PHE A 30 -7.13 2.52 10.91
CA PHE A 30 -7.00 3.98 10.94
C PHE A 30 -8.35 4.70 10.89
N PHE A 31 -9.25 4.30 9.99
CA PHE A 31 -10.56 4.93 9.84
C PHE A 31 -11.61 4.40 10.82
N LYS A 32 -11.28 3.38 11.60
CA LYS A 32 -12.09 2.93 12.73
C LYS A 32 -11.72 3.67 14.01
N GLU A 33 -10.43 3.68 14.35
CA GLU A 33 -9.93 4.10 15.66
C GLU A 33 -9.40 5.55 15.69
N ILE A 34 -8.95 6.10 14.56
CA ILE A 34 -8.28 7.41 14.51
C ILE A 34 -9.11 8.46 13.76
N LYS A 35 -9.66 8.11 12.59
CA LYS A 35 -10.49 8.99 11.75
C LYS A 35 -11.83 8.33 11.43
N SER A 36 -12.61 8.08 12.48
CA SER A 36 -13.91 7.40 12.39
C SER A 36 -14.81 7.96 11.28
N GLY A 37 -15.31 7.08 10.42
CA GLY A 37 -16.29 7.41 9.38
C GLY A 37 -15.74 8.13 8.14
N LYS A 38 -14.41 8.32 8.03
CA LYS A 38 -13.79 9.04 6.89
C LYS A 38 -13.29 8.13 5.76
N GLU A 39 -13.38 6.81 5.91
CA GLU A 39 -12.85 5.87 4.90
C GLU A 39 -13.52 6.04 3.53
N PHE A 40 -14.84 6.19 3.51
CA PHE A 40 -15.60 6.33 2.26
C PHE A 40 -15.16 7.58 1.49
N ASP A 41 -15.17 8.75 2.15
CA ASP A 41 -14.80 10.02 1.53
C ASP A 41 -13.36 9.98 1.01
N PHE A 42 -12.44 9.43 1.82
CA PHE A 42 -11.04 9.25 1.46
C PHE A 42 -10.87 8.39 0.20
N LYS A 43 -11.48 7.20 0.16
CA LYS A 43 -11.40 6.31 -1.01
C LYS A 43 -12.10 6.93 -2.22
N LYS A 44 -13.22 7.62 -2.02
CA LYS A 44 -14.00 8.25 -3.10
C LYS A 44 -13.24 9.38 -3.78
N ASP A 45 -12.50 10.17 -3.02
CA ASP A 45 -11.67 11.26 -3.55
C ASP A 45 -10.53 10.70 -4.42
N ILE A 46 -9.75 9.75 -3.89
CA ILE A 46 -8.68 9.07 -4.63
C ILE A 46 -9.22 8.44 -5.92
N ALA A 47 -10.35 7.73 -5.82
CA ALA A 47 -10.99 7.10 -6.96
C ALA A 47 -11.41 8.12 -8.05
N SER A 48 -11.89 9.30 -7.63
CA SER A 48 -12.33 10.34 -8.55
C SER A 48 -11.15 11.01 -9.28
N ILE A 49 -10.04 11.24 -8.57
CA ILE A 49 -8.82 11.82 -9.15
C ILE A 49 -8.16 10.87 -10.15
N LEU A 50 -8.06 9.59 -9.80
CA LEU A 50 -7.42 8.58 -10.65
C LEU A 50 -8.36 7.98 -11.71
N GLY A 51 -9.65 8.35 -11.70
CA GLY A 51 -10.63 7.82 -12.65
C GLY A 51 -10.86 6.31 -12.52
N VAL A 52 -10.87 5.78 -11.30
CA VAL A 52 -11.09 4.35 -11.01
C VAL A 52 -12.34 4.15 -10.15
N HIS A 53 -12.79 2.90 -10.00
CA HIS A 53 -13.92 2.61 -9.13
C HIS A 53 -13.46 2.56 -7.66
N ILE A 54 -14.30 2.98 -6.72
CA ILE A 54 -13.96 3.03 -5.28
C ILE A 54 -13.58 1.66 -4.71
N ARG A 55 -14.15 0.58 -5.27
CA ARG A 55 -13.84 -0.81 -4.87
C ARG A 55 -12.43 -1.25 -5.30
N ASP A 56 -11.80 -0.53 -6.22
CA ASP A 56 -10.44 -0.80 -6.66
C ASP A 56 -9.40 -0.15 -5.73
N ILE A 57 -9.84 0.60 -4.72
CA ILE A 57 -8.96 1.22 -3.72
C ILE A 57 -8.93 0.31 -2.48
N VAL A 58 -7.74 -0.08 -2.04
CA VAL A 58 -7.53 -0.91 -0.84
C VAL A 58 -6.47 -0.24 0.05
N ILE A 59 -6.80 -0.02 1.31
CA ILE A 59 -5.82 0.44 2.31
C ILE A 59 -5.12 -0.80 2.87
N VAL A 60 -3.79 -0.75 2.92
CA VAL A 60 -2.96 -1.88 3.33
C VAL A 60 -1.97 -1.47 4.44
N GLY A 61 -1.06 -2.38 4.78
CA GLY A 61 0.01 -2.11 5.74
C GLY A 61 -0.51 -1.86 7.15
N SER A 62 0.24 -1.05 7.90
CA SER A 62 -0.08 -0.81 9.31
C SER A 62 -1.37 -0.01 9.50
N GLY A 63 -1.73 0.87 8.55
CA GLY A 63 -2.99 1.61 8.58
C GLY A 63 -4.23 0.72 8.52
N LYS A 64 -4.13 -0.43 7.82
CA LYS A 64 -5.19 -1.46 7.79
C LYS A 64 -5.32 -2.21 9.11
N PHE A 65 -4.22 -2.77 9.61
CA PHE A 65 -4.28 -3.74 10.70
C PHE A 65 -4.14 -3.13 12.10
N GLY A 66 -3.54 -1.94 12.20
CA GLY A 66 -3.17 -1.32 13.48
C GLY A 66 -1.79 -1.73 14.00
N PHE A 67 -1.01 -2.45 13.19
CA PHE A 67 0.37 -2.84 13.49
C PHE A 67 1.13 -3.18 12.22
N SER A 68 2.45 -3.09 12.26
CA SER A 68 3.33 -3.37 11.13
C SER A 68 3.40 -4.86 10.81
N LEU A 69 3.33 -5.19 9.52
CA LEU A 69 3.60 -6.53 8.98
C LEU A 69 4.98 -6.63 8.33
N LYS A 70 5.82 -5.59 8.45
CA LYS A 70 7.17 -5.60 7.89
C LYS A 70 8.08 -6.48 8.77
N PRO A 71 8.86 -7.41 8.20
CA PRO A 71 9.89 -8.10 8.96
C PRO A 71 10.94 -7.09 9.46
N ASP A 72 11.63 -7.43 10.54
CA ASP A 72 12.69 -6.61 11.09
C ASP A 72 13.92 -6.64 10.18
N ASP A 73 14.48 -5.47 9.89
CA ASP A 73 15.63 -5.35 8.97
C ASP A 73 16.92 -5.94 9.59
N ALA A 74 17.01 -6.05 10.93
CA ALA A 74 18.19 -6.58 11.62
C ALA A 74 18.13 -8.11 11.84
N SER A 75 16.98 -8.75 11.64
CA SER A 75 16.82 -10.18 11.87
C SER A 75 15.81 -10.77 10.89
N GLU A 76 16.34 -11.46 9.88
CA GLU A 76 15.53 -12.09 8.84
C GLU A 76 14.52 -13.09 9.46
N GLY A 77 13.24 -12.88 9.15
CA GLY A 77 12.14 -13.71 9.69
C GLY A 77 11.57 -13.26 11.02
N LEU A 78 12.17 -12.28 11.71
CA LEU A 78 11.59 -11.71 12.92
C LEU A 78 10.49 -10.70 12.56
N TYR A 79 9.26 -10.94 13.03
CA TYR A 79 8.15 -10.00 12.90
C TYR A 79 7.81 -9.40 14.27
N LEU A 80 8.14 -8.13 14.46
CA LEU A 80 7.94 -7.44 15.74
C LEU A 80 6.50 -6.97 15.95
N PHE A 81 5.67 -6.93 14.90
CA PHE A 81 4.28 -6.44 14.95
C PHE A 81 4.11 -5.12 15.70
N LYS A 82 5.04 -4.17 15.46
CA LYS A 82 5.03 -2.86 16.11
C LYS A 82 3.67 -2.19 15.90
N GLU A 83 3.06 -1.72 16.98
CA GLU A 83 1.76 -1.04 16.92
C GLU A 83 1.78 0.18 15.98
N PHE A 84 0.60 0.55 15.53
CA PHE A 84 0.40 1.80 14.81
C PHE A 84 0.88 3.00 15.63
N ASP A 85 1.66 3.89 15.00
CA ASP A 85 2.31 5.04 15.65
C ASP A 85 3.32 4.67 16.77
N TYR A 86 3.85 3.44 16.81
CA TYR A 86 4.77 2.96 17.87
C TYR A 86 5.93 3.92 18.20
N ASN A 87 6.64 4.42 17.18
CA ASN A 87 7.76 5.35 17.40
C ASN A 87 7.26 6.71 17.92
N ASN A 88 6.17 7.22 17.36
CA ASN A 88 5.57 8.50 17.77
C ASN A 88 5.04 8.47 19.21
N LYS A 89 4.54 7.32 19.68
CA LYS A 89 4.15 7.11 21.09
C LYS A 89 5.33 7.19 22.05
N LYS A 90 6.53 6.78 21.62
CA LYS A 90 7.76 6.85 22.43
C LYS A 90 8.41 8.23 22.39
N GLU A 91 8.38 8.86 21.23
CA GLU A 91 9.00 10.16 20.99
C GLU A 91 8.05 10.98 20.12
N SER A 92 7.48 12.05 20.67
CA SER A 92 6.46 12.85 19.99
C SER A 92 6.97 13.53 18.71
N SER A 93 8.27 13.77 18.59
CA SER A 93 8.95 14.25 17.38
C SER A 93 9.14 13.19 16.30
N ALA A 94 8.96 11.90 16.62
CA ALA A 94 9.12 10.84 15.63
C ALA A 94 7.96 10.84 14.62
N LYS A 95 8.28 10.45 13.38
CA LYS A 95 7.33 10.34 12.28
C LYS A 95 6.18 9.39 12.63
N LYS A 96 4.94 9.81 12.33
CA LYS A 96 3.73 8.97 12.42
C LYS A 96 3.75 7.86 11.37
N SER A 97 3.01 6.79 11.61
CA SER A 97 2.85 5.70 10.65
C SER A 97 2.11 6.17 9.39
N ASP A 98 2.60 5.71 8.24
CA ASP A 98 2.08 6.07 6.92
C ASP A 98 0.74 5.35 6.61
N LEU A 99 0.00 5.88 5.63
CA LEU A 99 -1.15 5.18 5.02
C LEU A 99 -0.76 4.65 3.65
N ASP A 100 -0.69 3.33 3.51
CA ASP A 100 -0.35 2.67 2.26
C ASP A 100 -1.61 2.28 1.50
N ILE A 101 -1.73 2.70 0.25
CA ILE A 101 -2.91 2.55 -0.60
C ILE A 101 -2.53 1.78 -1.86
N ALA A 102 -3.24 0.68 -2.11
CA ALA A 102 -3.20 -0.04 -3.36
C ALA A 102 -4.40 0.35 -4.24
N ILE A 103 -4.12 0.62 -5.51
CA ILE A 103 -5.13 0.87 -6.55
C ILE A 103 -5.09 -0.28 -7.54
N VAL A 104 -6.14 -1.09 -7.65
CA VAL A 104 -6.18 -2.27 -8.50
C VAL A 104 -6.93 -1.97 -9.79
N SER A 105 -6.23 -1.51 -10.83
CA SER A 105 -6.87 -1.16 -12.09
C SER A 105 -6.00 -1.50 -13.29
N SER A 106 -6.45 -2.49 -14.05
CA SER A 106 -5.80 -2.94 -15.29
C SER A 106 -5.75 -1.82 -16.33
N TYR A 107 -6.83 -1.05 -16.46
CA TYR A 107 -6.93 0.06 -17.39
C TYR A 107 -5.95 1.19 -17.02
N LEU A 108 -5.96 1.63 -15.76
CA LEU A 108 -5.07 2.69 -15.29
C LEU A 108 -3.61 2.25 -15.43
N PHE A 109 -3.30 1.01 -15.07
CA PHE A 109 -1.95 0.46 -15.19
C PHE A 109 -1.43 0.54 -16.63
N ASP A 110 -2.19 0.02 -17.60
CA ASP A 110 -1.76 -0.02 -19.01
C ASP A 110 -1.67 1.36 -19.62
N LYS A 111 -2.68 2.20 -19.34
CA LYS A 111 -2.73 3.59 -19.79
C LYS A 111 -1.50 4.34 -19.32
N GLU A 112 -1.15 4.26 -18.05
CA GLU A 112 -0.04 5.03 -17.50
C GLU A 112 1.33 4.45 -17.87
N LEU A 113 1.43 3.14 -18.08
CA LEU A 113 2.63 2.54 -18.65
C LEU A 113 2.88 3.01 -20.09
N LEU A 114 1.82 3.10 -20.91
CA LEU A 114 1.90 3.68 -22.26
C LEU A 114 2.26 5.16 -22.22
N ASN A 115 1.63 5.95 -21.34
CA ASN A 115 1.94 7.37 -21.18
C ASN A 115 3.41 7.57 -20.79
N LEU A 116 3.93 6.73 -19.88
CA LEU A 116 5.32 6.79 -19.46
C LEU A 116 6.29 6.41 -20.59
N TYR A 117 5.93 5.41 -21.40
CA TYR A 117 6.71 5.05 -22.59
C TYR A 117 6.83 6.22 -23.58
N ASN A 118 5.73 6.93 -23.82
CA ASN A 118 5.72 8.13 -24.65
C ASN A 118 6.51 9.29 -24.01
N HIS A 119 6.32 9.54 -22.71
CA HIS A 119 7.00 10.60 -21.94
C HIS A 119 8.53 10.44 -21.95
N THR A 120 9.01 9.21 -21.89
CA THR A 120 10.46 8.90 -21.91
C THR A 120 11.06 8.92 -23.32
N GLY A 121 10.31 9.41 -24.32
CA GLY A 121 10.74 9.49 -25.71
C GLY A 121 11.06 8.11 -26.29
N PHE A 122 10.31 7.08 -25.93
CA PHE A 122 10.53 5.70 -26.38
C PHE A 122 11.90 5.15 -25.96
N TYR A 123 12.30 5.39 -24.70
CA TYR A 123 13.62 5.05 -24.12
C TYR A 123 14.81 5.93 -24.56
N LYS A 124 14.56 7.08 -25.18
CA LYS A 124 15.64 8.01 -25.56
C LYS A 124 16.11 8.89 -24.40
N ASN A 125 15.24 9.15 -23.42
CA ASN A 125 15.56 10.01 -22.28
C ASN A 125 16.16 9.21 -21.12
N THR A 126 17.09 9.83 -20.39
CA THR A 126 17.65 9.29 -19.16
C THR A 126 16.66 9.43 -18.02
N TRP A 127 16.40 8.33 -17.31
CA TRP A 127 15.54 8.25 -16.14
C TRP A 127 16.20 7.35 -15.10
N ASP A 128 16.72 7.97 -14.04
CA ASP A 128 17.61 7.31 -13.07
C ASP A 128 16.95 6.10 -12.37
N ASN A 129 15.65 6.20 -12.11
CA ASN A 129 14.89 5.17 -11.39
C ASN A 129 14.28 4.10 -12.30
N ARG A 130 14.60 4.10 -13.60
CA ARG A 130 14.02 3.17 -14.60
C ARG A 130 14.16 1.70 -14.19
N ASN A 131 15.35 1.29 -13.75
CA ASN A 131 15.60 -0.11 -13.40
C ASN A 131 14.80 -0.54 -12.18
N SER A 132 14.75 0.33 -11.16
CA SER A 132 13.92 0.13 -9.97
C SER A 132 12.45 0.03 -10.35
N PHE A 133 11.95 0.95 -11.17
CA PHE A 133 10.58 0.89 -11.66
C PHE A 133 10.28 -0.39 -12.45
N GLY A 134 11.14 -0.76 -13.40
CA GLY A 134 10.96 -1.97 -14.22
C GLY A 134 10.82 -3.23 -13.37
N LYS A 135 11.60 -3.35 -12.28
CA LYS A 135 11.48 -4.45 -11.32
C LYS A 135 10.08 -4.53 -10.68
N TYR A 136 9.44 -3.39 -10.40
CA TYR A 136 8.08 -3.37 -9.86
C TYR A 136 7.02 -3.58 -10.95
N ALA A 137 7.22 -3.02 -12.13
CA ALA A 137 6.32 -3.21 -13.27
C ALA A 137 6.21 -4.70 -13.64
N LEU A 138 7.31 -5.44 -13.63
CA LEU A 138 7.32 -6.91 -13.83
C LEU A 138 6.59 -7.68 -12.72
N LYS A 139 6.43 -7.09 -11.54
CA LYS A 139 5.61 -7.62 -10.44
C LYS A 139 4.14 -7.17 -10.55
N GLY A 140 3.75 -6.60 -11.69
CA GLY A 140 2.40 -6.07 -11.92
C GLY A 140 2.08 -4.86 -11.06
N LYS A 141 3.08 -4.03 -10.72
CA LYS A 141 2.92 -2.85 -9.86
C LYS A 141 3.62 -1.60 -10.40
N LEU A 142 2.91 -0.48 -10.50
CA LEU A 142 3.50 0.84 -10.70
C LEU A 142 3.84 1.44 -9.34
N ALA A 143 5.13 1.43 -9.00
CA ALA A 143 5.64 2.07 -7.80
C ALA A 143 5.89 3.56 -8.08
N ILE A 144 4.94 4.40 -7.68
CA ILE A 144 4.85 5.83 -8.04
C ILE A 144 6.10 6.61 -7.66
N ARG A 145 6.71 6.30 -6.50
CA ARG A 145 7.97 6.91 -6.04
C ARG A 145 9.14 6.82 -7.01
N PHE A 146 9.09 5.94 -8.00
CA PHE A 146 10.13 5.81 -9.02
C PHE A 146 9.80 6.53 -10.33
N LEU A 147 8.57 7.02 -10.51
CA LEU A 147 8.18 7.77 -11.70
C LEU A 147 8.93 9.11 -11.76
N PRO A 148 9.15 9.66 -12.98
CA PRO A 148 9.69 11.01 -13.12
C PRO A 148 8.79 12.05 -12.44
N LEU A 149 9.38 13.06 -11.81
CA LEU A 149 8.62 14.09 -11.07
C LEU A 149 7.74 14.93 -11.99
N GLU A 150 8.19 15.14 -13.22
CA GLU A 150 7.49 15.90 -14.24
C GLU A 150 6.37 15.12 -14.93
N PHE A 151 6.29 13.79 -14.71
CA PHE A 151 5.26 12.93 -15.27
C PHE A 151 3.87 13.27 -14.69
N ARG A 152 2.84 13.32 -15.55
CA ARG A 152 1.49 13.79 -15.16
C ARG A 152 0.93 13.06 -13.96
N LEU A 153 0.97 11.71 -13.97
CA LEU A 153 0.46 10.89 -12.88
C LEU A 153 1.16 11.20 -11.54
N THR A 154 2.46 11.49 -11.57
CA THR A 154 3.21 11.85 -10.37
C THR A 154 2.64 13.12 -9.74
N LYS A 155 2.31 14.13 -10.56
CA LYS A 155 1.71 15.39 -10.10
C LYS A 155 0.30 15.17 -9.53
N GLU A 156 -0.54 14.43 -10.24
CA GLU A 156 -1.90 14.09 -9.79
C GLU A 156 -1.88 13.36 -8.43
N ILE A 157 -0.91 12.46 -8.23
CA ILE A 157 -0.75 11.74 -6.96
C ILE A 157 -0.19 12.65 -5.87
N LEU A 158 0.76 13.54 -6.17
CA LEU A 158 1.28 14.50 -5.20
C LEU A 158 0.18 15.40 -4.64
N GLU A 159 -0.77 15.84 -5.46
CA GLU A 159 -1.94 16.61 -4.99
C GLU A 159 -2.77 15.86 -3.94
N VAL A 160 -3.01 14.56 -4.17
CA VAL A 160 -3.69 13.67 -3.20
C VAL A 160 -2.87 13.53 -1.92
N GLN A 161 -1.56 13.28 -2.06
CA GLN A 161 -0.66 13.09 -0.94
C GLN A 161 -0.60 14.34 -0.05
N GLU A 162 -0.43 15.52 -0.65
CA GLU A 162 -0.38 16.79 0.08
C GLU A 162 -1.69 17.10 0.80
N LYS A 163 -2.83 16.90 0.14
CA LYS A 163 -4.16 17.09 0.73
C LYS A 163 -4.32 16.25 1.99
N TYR A 164 -4.09 14.94 1.89
CA TYR A 164 -4.32 14.04 3.02
C TYR A 164 -3.20 14.05 4.04
N GLN A 165 -1.98 14.42 3.66
CA GLN A 165 -0.91 14.70 4.60
C GLN A 165 -1.26 15.91 5.48
N LYS A 166 -1.84 16.96 4.91
CA LYS A 166 -2.34 18.11 5.67
C LYS A 166 -3.52 17.74 6.57
N GLU A 167 -4.45 16.93 6.07
CA GLU A 167 -5.66 16.55 6.81
C GLU A 167 -5.39 15.56 7.97
N TYR A 168 -4.51 14.59 7.74
CA TYR A 168 -4.25 13.49 8.67
C TYR A 168 -2.90 13.58 9.39
N GLY A 169 -2.04 14.52 8.98
CA GLY A 169 -0.72 14.73 9.57
C GLY A 169 0.21 13.54 9.39
N ARG A 170 0.10 12.81 8.27
CA ARG A 170 0.89 11.60 7.96
C ARG A 170 1.01 11.41 6.45
N GLU A 171 2.07 10.74 6.02
CA GLU A 171 2.25 10.45 4.59
C GLU A 171 1.23 9.42 4.10
N VAL A 172 0.85 9.57 2.83
CA VAL A 172 -0.01 8.63 2.11
C VAL A 172 0.80 8.09 0.94
N ASN A 173 0.97 6.79 0.84
CA ASN A 173 1.72 6.14 -0.23
C ASN A 173 0.75 5.45 -1.17
N LEU A 174 0.89 5.67 -2.48
CA LEU A 174 0.03 5.05 -3.49
C LEU A 174 0.85 4.11 -4.38
N GLU A 175 0.31 2.94 -4.67
CA GLU A 175 0.84 2.00 -5.65
C GLU A 175 -0.30 1.45 -6.52
N ILE A 176 -0.08 1.35 -7.84
CA ILE A 176 -1.10 0.85 -8.78
C ILE A 176 -0.76 -0.59 -9.16
N TYR A 177 -1.68 -1.52 -8.91
CA TYR A 177 -1.58 -2.93 -9.30
C TYR A 177 -2.34 -3.18 -10.60
N LYS A 178 -1.75 -4.04 -11.45
CA LYS A 178 -2.30 -4.44 -12.74
C LYS A 178 -3.62 -5.19 -12.61
N SER A 179 -3.76 -6.03 -11.58
CA SER A 179 -4.98 -6.81 -11.35
C SER A 179 -5.03 -7.33 -9.91
N TRP A 180 -6.21 -7.80 -9.50
CA TRP A 180 -6.41 -8.49 -8.23
C TRP A 180 -5.47 -9.68 -8.06
N TYR A 181 -5.15 -10.39 -9.14
CA TYR A 181 -4.19 -11.48 -9.09
C TYR A 181 -2.81 -11.03 -8.56
N PHE A 182 -2.23 -9.95 -9.10
CA PHE A 182 -0.93 -9.44 -8.63
C PHE A 182 -1.00 -8.92 -7.19
N PHE A 183 -2.07 -8.20 -6.86
CA PHE A 183 -2.31 -7.66 -5.52
C PHE A 183 -2.44 -8.79 -4.48
N GLU A 184 -3.37 -9.71 -4.69
CA GLU A 184 -3.65 -10.80 -3.76
C GLU A 184 -2.45 -11.74 -3.63
N THR A 185 -1.80 -12.13 -4.73
CA THR A 185 -0.65 -13.04 -4.67
C THR A 185 0.50 -12.44 -3.85
N TYR A 186 0.77 -11.13 -3.99
CA TYR A 186 1.77 -10.45 -3.19
C TYR A 186 1.46 -10.53 -1.69
N HIS A 187 0.21 -10.21 -1.30
CA HIS A 187 -0.19 -10.24 0.09
C HIS A 187 -0.30 -11.66 0.64
N GLN A 188 -0.77 -12.63 -0.15
CA GLN A 188 -0.81 -14.04 0.20
C GLN A 188 0.60 -14.59 0.49
N GLN A 189 1.59 -14.22 -0.33
CA GLN A 189 2.98 -14.64 -0.09
C GLN A 189 3.54 -14.01 1.19
N ASN A 190 3.20 -12.76 1.51
CA ASN A 190 3.59 -12.15 2.78
C ASN A 190 2.96 -12.87 3.98
N ILE A 191 1.67 -13.21 3.91
CA ILE A 191 0.99 -13.99 4.96
C ILE A 191 1.63 -15.37 5.11
N LYS A 192 1.94 -16.05 3.99
CA LYS A 192 2.63 -17.34 4.01
C LYS A 192 4.01 -17.25 4.68
N ASN A 193 4.76 -16.19 4.41
CA ASN A 193 6.05 -15.96 5.05
C ASN A 193 5.88 -15.72 6.57
N ILE A 194 4.87 -14.97 6.99
CA ILE A 194 4.55 -14.76 8.40
C ILE A 194 4.18 -16.10 9.07
N GLN A 195 3.30 -16.90 8.45
CA GLN A 195 2.90 -18.22 8.95
C GLN A 195 4.11 -19.12 9.21
N VAL A 196 5.04 -19.21 8.25
CA VAL A 196 6.26 -20.02 8.41
C VAL A 196 7.10 -19.54 9.60
N ASN A 197 7.19 -18.23 9.84
CA ASN A 197 7.96 -17.68 10.96
C ASN A 197 7.24 -17.81 12.31
N LEU A 198 5.91 -17.93 12.34
CA LEU A 198 5.15 -18.17 13.58
C LEU A 198 5.25 -19.63 14.07
N LEU A 199 5.68 -20.56 13.23
CA LEU A 199 5.88 -21.97 13.57
C LEU A 199 7.31 -22.30 14.02
N ARG A 200 8.23 -21.34 13.93
CA ARG A 200 9.60 -21.45 14.45
C ARG A 200 9.64 -21.11 15.93
#